data_AF-A0A945CZ36-F1
#
_entry.id   AF-A0A945CZ36-F1
#
_cell.length_a   1.000
_cell.length_b   1.000
_cell.length_c   1.000
_cell.angle_alpha   90.00
_cell.angle_beta   90.00
_cell.angle_gamma   90.00
#
_symmetry.space_group_name_H-M   'P 1'
#
loop_
_entity.id
_entity.type
_entity.pdbx_description
1 polymer ?
#
loop_
_entity_poly.entity_id
_entity_poly.type
_entity_poly.pdbx_seq_one_letter_code
_entity_poly.pdbx_strand_id
1 'polypeptide(L)'
;MQKAFSLIELLIVIAIIGILISLMIPTIGSANRTSKAAVCKNNQRQLVFAATAYRNDHQAHPPAVTKTFTAWDDETILWQYLDQKTESMMCPTHIHTNYSSTGYNYNTSFIGDEAYVSGIVVDGVQPSECKHPSHCAMFGDSSKNKFMRSPSSDDEFDPYTDPYTRCAGMQAFRHDGGTVVAWLDGHVSIHTDSHNDCNDAVSSGFLSEDNSLYDPRSFTLH
;
A
#
# COMPACT_ATOMS: atom_id res chain seq x y z
N MET A 1 55.89 -19.53 -28.99
CA MET A 1 55.44 -20.65 -28.15
C MET A 1 54.19 -20.20 -27.41
N GLN A 2 53.03 -20.74 -27.75
CA GLN A 2 51.81 -20.51 -26.96
C GLN A 2 51.85 -21.44 -25.74
N LYS A 3 51.75 -20.87 -24.53
CA LYS A 3 51.58 -21.66 -23.31
C LYS A 3 50.18 -22.30 -23.34
N ALA A 4 50.12 -23.62 -23.37
CA ALA A 4 48.87 -24.34 -23.19
C ALA A 4 48.45 -24.26 -21.71
N PHE A 5 47.19 -23.90 -21.48
CA PHE A 5 46.60 -23.84 -20.15
C PHE A 5 46.58 -25.24 -19.53
N SER A 6 46.95 -25.36 -18.26
CA SER A 6 46.92 -26.65 -17.56
C SER A 6 45.53 -26.95 -17.00
N LEU A 7 45.19 -28.24 -16.92
CA LEU A 7 43.95 -28.73 -16.31
C LEU A 7 43.79 -28.27 -14.85
N ILE A 8 44.90 -28.18 -14.11
CA ILE A 8 44.89 -27.75 -12.71
C ILE A 8 44.61 -26.25 -12.56
N GLU A 9 45.11 -25.41 -13.47
CA GLU A 9 44.79 -23.98 -13.49
C GLU A 9 43.30 -23.76 -13.73
N LEU A 10 42.70 -24.51 -14.67
CA LEU A 10 41.26 -24.44 -14.91
C LEU A 10 40.45 -24.91 -13.68
N LEU A 11 40.89 -25.97 -13.02
CA LEU A 11 40.21 -26.55 -11.85
C LEU A 11 40.21 -25.59 -10.65
N ILE A 12 41.32 -24.91 -10.39
CA ILE A 12 41.42 -23.92 -9.30
C ILE A 12 40.48 -22.73 -9.57
N VAL A 13 40.39 -22.28 -10.83
CA VAL A 13 39.53 -21.15 -11.21
C VAL A 13 38.06 -21.49 -10.97
N ILE A 14 37.58 -22.66 -11.41
CA ILE A 14 36.18 -23.05 -11.17
C ILE A 14 35.90 -23.27 -9.67
N ALA A 15 36.87 -23.76 -8.90
CA ALA A 15 36.73 -23.91 -7.45
C ALA A 15 36.56 -22.56 -6.75
N ILE A 16 37.38 -21.56 -7.12
CA ILE A 16 37.27 -20.20 -6.57
C ILE A 16 35.94 -19.56 -6.98
N ILE A 17 35.53 -19.66 -8.25
CA ILE A 17 34.23 -19.15 -8.73
C ILE A 17 33.08 -19.80 -7.95
N GLY A 18 33.13 -21.12 -7.71
CA GLY A 18 32.12 -21.84 -6.94
C GLY A 18 32.01 -21.36 -5.48
N ILE A 19 33.14 -21.07 -4.82
CA ILE A 19 33.16 -20.49 -3.46
C ILE A 19 32.56 -19.08 -3.47
N LEU A 20 32.90 -18.24 -4.45
CA LEU A 20 32.36 -16.88 -4.53
C LEU A 20 30.84 -16.90 -4.75
N ILE A 21 30.34 -17.73 -5.68
CA ILE A 21 28.91 -17.85 -5.96
C ILE A 21 28.14 -18.36 -4.74
N SER A 22 28.66 -19.36 -4.02
CA SER A 22 27.96 -19.91 -2.84
C SER A 22 27.77 -18.89 -1.72
N LEU A 23 28.70 -17.93 -1.59
CA LEU A 23 28.59 -16.82 -0.64
C LEU A 23 27.64 -15.70 -1.12
N MET A 24 27.46 -15.53 -2.43
CA MET A 24 26.62 -14.45 -3.00
C MET A 24 25.13 -14.82 -3.12
N ILE A 25 24.78 -16.09 -3.31
CA ILE A 25 23.37 -16.52 -3.47
C ILE A 25 22.45 -16.05 -2.32
N PRO A 26 22.79 -16.24 -1.02
CA PRO A 26 21.86 -15.89 0.06
C PRO A 26 21.64 -14.37 0.20
N THR A 27 22.64 -13.56 -0.13
CA THR A 27 22.56 -12.09 0.01
C THR A 27 21.70 -11.45 -1.07
N ILE A 28 21.71 -11.99 -2.29
CA ILE A 28 20.89 -11.52 -3.41
C ILE A 28 19.39 -11.61 -3.08
N GLY A 29 18.97 -12.68 -2.39
CA GLY A 29 17.57 -12.86 -2.00
C GLY A 29 17.06 -11.76 -1.06
N SER A 30 17.87 -11.37 -0.07
CA SER A 30 17.53 -10.26 0.84
C SER A 30 17.54 -8.91 0.12
N ALA A 31 18.57 -8.64 -0.69
CA ALA A 31 18.67 -7.41 -1.48
C ALA A 31 17.46 -7.20 -2.40
N ASN A 32 16.97 -8.26 -3.03
CA ASN A 32 15.76 -8.22 -3.87
C ASN A 32 14.51 -7.87 -3.06
N ARG A 33 14.33 -8.41 -1.85
CA ARG A 33 13.18 -8.06 -0.99
C ARG A 33 13.23 -6.58 -0.58
N THR A 34 14.40 -6.09 -0.17
CA THR A 34 14.61 -4.68 0.16
C THR A 34 14.36 -3.76 -1.03
N SER A 35 14.84 -4.14 -2.22
CA SER A 35 14.61 -3.40 -3.47
C SER A 35 13.12 -3.27 -3.78
N LYS A 36 12.36 -4.38 -3.70
CA LYS A 36 10.91 -4.36 -3.89
C LYS A 36 10.19 -3.47 -2.87
N ALA A 37 10.60 -3.49 -1.59
CA ALA A 37 10.06 -2.60 -0.58
C ALA A 37 10.38 -1.12 -0.88
N ALA A 38 11.57 -0.82 -1.38
CA ALA A 38 11.96 0.54 -1.77
C ALA A 38 11.13 1.05 -2.96
N VAL A 39 10.89 0.21 -3.98
CA VAL A 39 9.99 0.53 -5.09
C VAL A 39 8.57 0.75 -4.59
N CYS A 40 8.07 -0.14 -3.72
CA CYS A 40 6.73 0.01 -3.13
C CYS A 40 6.57 1.34 -2.37
N LYS A 41 7.58 1.74 -1.57
CA LYS A 41 7.60 3.06 -0.92
C LYS A 41 7.57 4.20 -1.92
N ASN A 42 8.31 4.11 -3.01
CA ASN A 42 8.32 5.14 -4.04
C ASN A 42 6.96 5.27 -4.74
N ASN A 43 6.33 4.14 -5.05
CA ASN A 43 4.99 4.07 -5.63
C ASN A 43 3.95 4.74 -4.72
N GLN A 44 3.95 4.38 -3.44
CA GLN A 44 3.08 5.01 -2.43
C GLN A 44 3.32 6.52 -2.27
N ARG A 45 4.57 6.99 -2.37
CA ARG A 45 4.87 8.44 -2.40
C ARG A 45 4.25 9.12 -3.62
N GLN A 46 4.31 8.48 -4.78
CA GLN A 46 3.69 9.01 -5.99
C GLN A 46 2.17 9.09 -5.85
N LEU A 47 1.52 8.10 -5.25
CA LEU A 47 0.08 8.14 -4.96
C LEU A 47 -0.31 9.32 -4.06
N VAL A 48 0.41 9.53 -2.95
CA VAL A 48 0.12 10.67 -2.06
C VAL A 48 0.42 12.01 -2.72
N PHE A 49 1.48 12.08 -3.54
CA PHE A 49 1.77 13.27 -4.33
C PHE A 49 0.62 13.59 -5.29
N ALA A 50 0.14 12.60 -6.05
CA ALA A 50 -1.00 12.75 -6.95
C ALA A 50 -2.27 13.19 -6.20
N ALA A 51 -2.54 12.59 -5.05
CA ALA A 51 -3.70 12.94 -4.24
C ALA A 51 -3.59 14.35 -3.64
N THR A 52 -2.38 14.77 -3.27
CA THR A 52 -2.09 16.13 -2.81
C THR A 52 -2.27 17.16 -3.93
N ALA A 53 -1.81 16.83 -5.14
CA ALA A 53 -2.01 17.68 -6.32
C ALA A 53 -3.51 17.83 -6.64
N TYR A 54 -4.26 16.72 -6.64
CA TYR A 54 -5.72 16.73 -6.77
C TYR A 54 -6.39 17.63 -5.73
N ARG A 55 -5.98 17.50 -4.47
CA ARG A 55 -6.50 18.31 -3.35
C ARG A 55 -6.26 19.80 -3.56
N ASN A 56 -5.10 20.18 -4.09
CA ASN A 56 -4.82 21.59 -4.37
C ASN A 56 -5.74 22.16 -5.44
N ASP A 57 -6.06 21.37 -6.46
CA ASP A 57 -6.90 21.79 -7.59
C ASP A 57 -8.40 21.78 -7.24
N HIS A 58 -8.85 20.83 -6.40
CA HIS A 58 -10.27 20.58 -6.13
C HIS A 58 -10.73 20.97 -4.72
N GLN A 59 -9.80 21.32 -3.82
CA GLN A 59 -10.07 21.60 -2.39
C GLN A 59 -10.75 20.43 -1.64
N ALA A 60 -10.64 19.22 -2.17
CA ALA A 60 -11.23 17.99 -1.63
C ALA A 60 -10.27 16.81 -1.82
N HIS A 61 -10.45 15.75 -1.05
CA HIS A 61 -9.72 14.51 -1.29
C HIS A 61 -10.23 13.81 -2.56
N PRO A 62 -9.38 13.02 -3.25
CA PRO A 62 -9.84 12.21 -4.37
C PRO A 62 -10.99 11.29 -3.93
N PRO A 63 -12.08 11.19 -4.70
CA PRO A 63 -13.16 10.26 -4.37
C PRO A 63 -12.65 8.83 -4.52
N ALA A 64 -13.05 7.96 -3.59
CA ALA A 64 -12.73 6.54 -3.64
C ALA A 64 -13.66 5.76 -4.58
N VAL A 65 -14.94 6.15 -4.62
CA VAL A 65 -15.96 5.59 -5.53
C VAL A 65 -16.95 6.68 -5.92
N THR A 66 -17.21 6.87 -7.21
CA THR A 66 -18.28 7.74 -7.72
C THR A 66 -19.50 6.94 -8.19
N LYS A 67 -20.66 7.58 -8.39
CA LYS A 67 -21.92 6.97 -8.88
C LYS A 67 -21.78 6.18 -10.19
N THR A 68 -20.72 6.41 -10.95
CA THR A 68 -20.49 5.83 -12.29
C THR A 68 -19.32 4.84 -12.31
N PHE A 69 -18.74 4.48 -11.16
CA PHE A 69 -17.53 3.66 -10.99
C PHE A 69 -16.23 4.35 -11.41
N THR A 70 -15.86 5.44 -10.73
CA THR A 70 -14.47 5.90 -10.72
C THR A 70 -13.85 5.55 -9.38
N ALA A 71 -12.88 4.65 -9.40
CA ALA A 71 -12.02 4.39 -8.24
C ALA A 71 -10.70 5.13 -8.38
N TRP A 72 -10.05 5.41 -7.25
CA TRP A 72 -8.75 6.09 -7.19
C TRP A 72 -7.66 5.40 -8.05
N ASP A 73 -7.84 4.11 -8.38
CA ASP A 73 -6.88 3.25 -9.07
C ASP A 73 -7.21 2.92 -10.54
N ASP A 74 -8.34 3.37 -11.08
CA ASP A 74 -8.83 2.96 -12.41
C ASP A 74 -8.51 3.99 -13.49
N GLU A 75 -7.22 4.17 -13.84
CA GLU A 75 -6.71 5.05 -14.91
C GLU A 75 -7.26 6.49 -15.00
N THR A 76 -7.92 6.96 -13.95
CA THR A 76 -8.83 8.11 -14.02
C THR A 76 -8.28 9.30 -13.27
N ILE A 77 -8.64 9.49 -12.01
CA ILE A 77 -8.42 10.77 -11.30
C ILE A 77 -6.95 10.96 -10.93
N LEU A 78 -6.39 10.02 -10.17
CA LEU A 78 -5.01 10.15 -9.70
C LEU A 78 -3.98 9.97 -10.82
N TRP A 79 -4.32 9.18 -11.85
CA TRP A 79 -3.44 8.91 -12.99
C TRP A 79 -3.17 10.15 -13.85
N GLN A 80 -3.99 11.20 -13.75
CA GLN A 80 -3.76 12.49 -14.42
C GLN A 80 -2.60 13.27 -13.80
N TYR A 81 -2.26 12.99 -12.54
CA TYR A 81 -1.19 13.65 -11.80
C TYR A 81 0.10 12.81 -11.74
N LEU A 82 0.15 11.69 -12.47
CA LEU A 82 1.29 10.76 -12.50
C LEU A 82 1.92 10.70 -13.90
N ASP A 83 3.24 10.84 -13.96
CA ASP A 83 4.01 10.66 -15.20
C ASP A 83 4.11 9.18 -15.60
N GLN A 84 4.28 8.28 -14.62
CA GLN A 84 4.43 6.83 -14.83
C GLN A 84 3.19 6.08 -14.35
N LYS A 85 2.19 6.06 -15.22
CA LYS A 85 0.82 5.62 -14.96
C LYS A 85 0.70 4.19 -14.39
N THR A 86 1.29 3.18 -15.04
CA THR A 86 1.04 1.76 -14.69
C THR A 86 1.99 1.20 -13.62
N GLU A 87 3.27 1.57 -13.64
CA GLU A 87 4.28 1.00 -12.72
C GLU A 87 4.20 1.59 -11.32
N SER A 88 3.84 2.87 -11.20
CA SER A 88 3.77 3.60 -9.93
C SER A 88 2.54 3.23 -9.11
N MET A 89 1.55 2.65 -9.76
CA MET A 89 0.30 2.21 -9.15
C MET A 89 0.35 0.74 -8.76
N MET A 90 1.45 -0.01 -8.98
CA MET A 90 1.47 -1.44 -8.70
C MET A 90 2.50 -1.84 -7.65
N CYS A 91 2.08 -2.59 -6.64
CA CYS A 91 3.00 -3.15 -5.66
C CYS A 91 3.83 -4.29 -6.29
N PRO A 92 5.19 -4.23 -6.27
CA PRO A 92 6.05 -5.22 -6.92
C PRO A 92 6.07 -6.60 -6.24
N THR A 93 5.41 -6.71 -5.08
CA THR A 93 5.19 -7.95 -4.33
C THR A 93 3.74 -8.40 -4.37
N HIS A 94 2.84 -7.65 -5.02
CA HIS A 94 1.44 -8.03 -5.13
C HIS A 94 1.28 -9.21 -6.09
N ILE A 95 0.44 -10.16 -5.69
CA ILE A 95 0.01 -11.26 -6.55
C ILE A 95 -1.32 -10.83 -7.14
N HIS A 96 -1.37 -10.69 -8.47
CA HIS A 96 -2.59 -10.35 -9.18
C HIS A 96 -3.71 -11.32 -8.80
N THR A 97 -4.76 -10.76 -8.23
CA THR A 97 -6.03 -11.46 -8.02
C THR A 97 -7.10 -10.79 -8.85
N ASN A 98 -8.25 -11.45 -9.03
CA ASN A 98 -9.38 -10.85 -9.75
C ASN A 98 -10.00 -9.64 -9.03
N TYR A 99 -9.51 -9.26 -7.83
CA TYR A 99 -10.13 -8.27 -6.94
C TYR A 99 -9.21 -7.08 -6.57
N SER A 100 -7.93 -7.10 -6.96
CA SER A 100 -6.99 -6.00 -6.72
C SER A 100 -6.18 -5.70 -7.98
N SER A 101 -6.43 -4.54 -8.59
CA SER A 101 -5.78 -4.06 -9.82
C SER A 101 -4.33 -3.61 -9.59
N THR A 102 -4.02 -3.18 -8.37
CA THR A 102 -2.80 -2.44 -8.05
C THR A 102 -2.00 -3.02 -6.89
N GLY A 103 -2.62 -3.83 -6.03
CA GLY A 103 -2.03 -4.19 -4.75
C GLY A 103 -1.95 -3.04 -3.77
N TYR A 104 -2.60 -1.91 -4.02
CA TYR A 104 -2.73 -0.82 -3.05
C TYR A 104 -4.19 -0.62 -2.68
N ASN A 105 -4.45 -0.01 -1.54
CA ASN A 105 -5.77 0.43 -1.13
C ASN A 105 -5.72 1.89 -0.65
N TYR A 106 -6.90 2.53 -0.64
CA TYR A 106 -7.09 3.92 -0.28
C TYR A 106 -8.11 4.03 0.86
N ASN A 107 -7.87 4.91 1.82
CA ASN A 107 -8.72 5.08 3.00
C ASN A 107 -10.11 5.59 2.61
N THR A 108 -11.07 4.67 2.57
CA THR A 108 -12.48 4.96 2.28
C THR A 108 -13.32 5.13 3.52
N SER A 109 -12.79 4.78 4.70
CA SER A 109 -13.51 4.99 5.96
C SER A 109 -13.57 6.46 6.34
N PHE A 110 -12.57 7.27 5.98
CA PHE A 110 -12.52 8.68 6.41
C PHE A 110 -12.02 9.68 5.37
N ILE A 111 -11.33 9.25 4.29
CA ILE A 111 -10.66 10.20 3.39
C ILE A 111 -11.34 10.31 2.04
N GLY A 112 -11.53 9.20 1.34
CA GLY A 112 -12.14 9.20 0.02
C GLY A 112 -13.66 9.09 0.07
N ASP A 113 -14.34 9.99 -0.63
CA ASP A 113 -15.80 9.90 -0.82
C ASP A 113 -16.18 8.56 -1.44
N GLU A 114 -17.24 7.94 -0.92
CA GLU A 114 -17.70 6.65 -1.39
C GLU A 114 -19.18 6.67 -1.76
N ALA A 115 -19.46 6.40 -3.04
CA ALA A 115 -20.79 6.13 -3.54
C ALA A 115 -21.16 4.65 -3.37
N TYR A 116 -22.24 4.40 -2.63
CA TYR A 116 -22.76 3.08 -2.31
C TYR A 116 -23.72 2.59 -3.39
N VAL A 117 -23.85 1.26 -3.53
CA VAL A 117 -24.78 0.62 -4.48
C VAL A 117 -26.25 1.03 -4.24
N SER A 118 -26.61 1.43 -3.02
CA SER A 118 -27.92 1.96 -2.64
C SER A 118 -28.17 3.41 -3.08
N GLY A 119 -27.18 4.09 -3.67
CA GLY A 119 -27.25 5.49 -4.07
C GLY A 119 -26.90 6.51 -2.98
N ILE A 120 -26.60 6.03 -1.77
CA ILE A 120 -26.06 6.83 -0.67
C ILE A 120 -24.61 7.22 -1.04
N VAL A 121 -24.25 8.47 -0.78
CA VAL A 121 -22.86 8.93 -0.88
C VAL A 121 -22.46 9.34 0.53
N VAL A 122 -21.35 8.79 1.00
CA VAL A 122 -20.71 9.23 2.23
C VAL A 122 -19.50 10.05 1.83
N ASP A 123 -19.49 11.31 2.25
CA ASP A 123 -18.41 12.24 1.97
C ASP A 123 -17.25 11.95 2.92
N GLY A 124 -16.01 12.04 2.43
CA GLY A 124 -14.83 11.96 3.27
C GLY A 124 -14.70 13.20 4.17
N VAL A 125 -13.87 13.10 5.20
CA VAL A 125 -13.50 14.21 6.07
C VAL A 125 -12.88 15.32 5.22
N GLN A 126 -13.35 16.56 5.38
CA GLN A 126 -12.82 17.67 4.58
C GLN A 126 -11.35 17.95 4.93
N PRO A 127 -10.53 18.39 3.96
CA PRO A 127 -9.13 18.73 4.23
C PRO A 127 -8.92 19.73 5.39
N SER A 128 -9.87 20.64 5.62
CA SER A 128 -9.84 21.60 6.73
C SER A 128 -10.06 20.99 8.11
N GLU A 129 -10.63 19.79 8.18
CA GLU A 129 -10.96 19.08 9.41
C GLU A 129 -9.89 18.05 9.81
N CYS A 130 -8.93 17.78 8.91
CA CYS A 130 -7.81 16.88 9.13
C CYS A 130 -6.77 17.48 10.09
N LYS A 131 -6.92 17.20 11.40
CA LYS A 131 -6.07 17.74 12.47
C LYS A 131 -4.76 16.97 12.66
N HIS A 132 -4.73 15.69 12.31
CA HIS A 132 -3.60 14.79 12.56
C HIS A 132 -3.12 14.06 11.29
N PRO A 133 -2.69 14.79 10.25
CA PRO A 133 -2.37 14.20 8.94
C PRO A 133 -1.16 13.25 8.97
N SER A 134 -0.22 13.41 9.91
CA SER A 134 0.91 12.48 10.09
C SER A 134 0.52 11.16 10.75
N HIS A 135 -0.73 11.01 11.21
CA HIS A 135 -1.22 9.79 11.85
C HIS A 135 -2.42 9.18 11.10
N CYS A 136 -2.82 9.74 9.97
CA CYS A 136 -3.88 9.17 9.15
C CYS A 136 -3.28 8.48 7.92
N ALA A 137 -3.47 7.16 7.84
CA ALA A 137 -3.14 6.39 6.66
C ALA A 137 -4.05 6.82 5.51
N MET A 138 -3.44 7.21 4.40
CA MET A 138 -4.14 7.59 3.18
C MET A 138 -4.15 6.43 2.20
N PHE A 139 -2.97 5.85 1.93
CA PHE A 139 -2.81 4.68 1.08
C PHE A 139 -2.01 3.60 1.79
N GLY A 140 -2.22 2.35 1.38
CA GLY A 140 -1.55 1.22 1.99
C GLY A 140 -1.44 0.02 1.06
N ASP A 141 -0.65 -0.97 1.47
CA ASP A 141 -0.57 -2.24 0.77
C ASP A 141 -1.87 -3.02 0.92
N SER A 142 -2.58 -3.27 -0.17
CA SER A 142 -3.83 -4.04 -0.15
C SER A 142 -3.61 -5.54 0.05
N SER A 143 -4.41 -6.15 0.94
CA SER A 143 -4.58 -7.61 1.03
C SER A 143 -5.58 -8.15 0.01
N LYS A 144 -6.85 -7.73 0.08
CA LYS A 144 -7.94 -8.33 -0.72
C LYS A 144 -8.58 -7.37 -1.71
N ASN A 145 -8.87 -6.14 -1.29
CA ASN A 145 -9.54 -5.14 -2.13
C ASN A 145 -8.83 -3.78 -2.06
N LYS A 146 -9.28 -2.84 -2.88
CA LYS A 146 -8.72 -1.49 -3.01
C LYS A 146 -9.27 -0.46 -2.01
N PHE A 147 -10.10 -0.88 -1.06
CA PHE A 147 -10.80 -0.02 -0.12
C PHE A 147 -10.24 -0.24 1.27
N MET A 148 -9.35 0.64 1.72
CA MET A 148 -8.80 0.55 3.07
C MET A 148 -9.90 0.92 4.06
N ARG A 149 -10.22 -0.04 4.93
CA ARG A 149 -11.20 0.11 6.00
C ARG A 149 -10.51 0.16 7.35
N SER A 150 -11.05 0.96 8.26
CA SER A 150 -10.64 1.01 9.66
C SER A 150 -11.01 -0.28 10.41
N PRO A 151 -10.77 -0.42 11.73
CA PRO A 151 -11.22 -1.54 12.58
C PRO A 151 -12.58 -1.35 13.26
N SER A 152 -13.11 -0.13 13.36
CA SER A 152 -14.48 0.13 13.84
C SER A 152 -15.31 1.00 12.89
N SER A 153 -16.61 0.73 12.80
CA SER A 153 -17.55 1.55 12.02
C SER A 153 -17.72 2.95 12.60
N ASP A 154 -18.16 3.89 11.78
CA ASP A 154 -18.49 5.27 12.16
C ASP A 154 -19.78 5.67 11.43
N ASP A 155 -20.83 6.07 12.17
CA ASP A 155 -22.14 6.33 11.55
C ASP A 155 -22.13 7.51 10.56
N GLU A 156 -21.14 8.40 10.66
CA GLU A 156 -21.01 9.59 9.82
C GLU A 156 -20.17 9.32 8.57
N PHE A 157 -19.04 8.61 8.73
CA PHE A 157 -18.04 8.42 7.65
C PHE A 157 -17.86 6.98 7.17
N ASP A 158 -18.21 5.97 7.96
CA ASP A 158 -18.11 4.55 7.58
C ASP A 158 -19.22 3.69 8.20
N PRO A 159 -20.44 3.74 7.64
CA PRO A 159 -21.61 3.06 8.21
C PRO A 159 -21.56 1.52 8.09
N TYR A 160 -20.51 0.95 7.50
CA TYR A 160 -20.35 -0.50 7.39
C TYR A 160 -20.06 -1.14 8.74
N THR A 161 -21.08 -1.79 9.29
CA THR A 161 -20.98 -2.58 10.52
C THR A 161 -20.63 -4.05 10.26
N ASP A 162 -20.66 -4.49 9.00
CA ASP A 162 -20.41 -5.89 8.67
C ASP A 162 -18.90 -6.20 8.74
N PRO A 163 -18.51 -7.28 9.44
CA PRO A 163 -17.10 -7.61 9.59
C PRO A 163 -16.44 -7.97 8.26
N TYR A 164 -17.19 -8.56 7.30
CA TYR A 164 -16.63 -9.05 6.04
C TYR A 164 -16.04 -7.93 5.17
N THR A 165 -16.80 -6.85 4.93
CA THR A 165 -16.35 -5.69 4.16
C THR A 165 -15.13 -5.04 4.79
N ARG A 166 -15.11 -4.96 6.12
CA ARG A 166 -14.02 -4.37 6.88
C ARG A 166 -12.75 -5.20 6.82
N CYS A 167 -12.86 -6.51 7.05
CA CYS A 167 -11.75 -7.46 6.90
C CYS A 167 -11.17 -7.45 5.48
N ALA A 168 -11.99 -7.18 4.46
CA ALA A 168 -11.51 -7.08 3.09
C ALA A 168 -10.61 -5.85 2.84
N GLY A 169 -10.77 -4.80 3.66
CA GLY A 169 -9.97 -3.56 3.61
C GLY A 169 -8.66 -3.58 4.39
N MET A 170 -8.28 -4.75 4.92
CA MET A 170 -7.01 -4.94 5.64
C MET A 170 -5.77 -4.73 4.77
N GLN A 171 -4.68 -4.42 5.45
CA GLN A 171 -3.36 -4.25 4.87
C GLN A 171 -2.65 -5.58 4.68
N ALA A 172 -1.82 -5.69 3.66
CA ALA A 172 -0.94 -6.83 3.43
C ALA A 172 0.46 -6.56 4.02
N PHE A 173 0.94 -7.49 4.85
CA PHE A 173 2.24 -7.44 5.52
C PHE A 173 3.27 -8.30 4.76
N ARG A 174 3.67 -7.82 3.58
CA ARG A 174 4.48 -8.57 2.59
C ARG A 174 5.96 -8.17 2.50
N HIS A 175 6.33 -7.03 3.09
CA HIS A 175 7.71 -6.50 3.06
C HIS A 175 8.49 -6.94 4.30
N ASP A 176 8.80 -8.24 4.39
CA ASP A 176 9.46 -8.86 5.55
C ASP A 176 8.61 -8.75 6.84
N GLY A 177 7.30 -8.99 6.69
CA GLY A 177 6.33 -8.81 7.77
C GLY A 177 5.88 -7.36 7.98
N GLY A 178 6.33 -6.42 7.13
CA GLY A 178 5.86 -5.04 7.13
C GLY A 178 4.87 -4.73 5.99
N THR A 179 4.08 -3.68 6.19
CA THR A 179 3.19 -3.07 5.21
C THR A 179 3.64 -1.65 4.91
N VAL A 180 3.68 -1.23 3.64
CA VAL A 180 4.01 0.16 3.29
C VAL A 180 2.75 1.00 3.40
N VAL A 181 2.83 2.06 4.20
CA VAL A 181 1.74 3.01 4.43
C VAL A 181 2.18 4.40 3.99
N ALA A 182 1.31 5.04 3.25
CA ALA A 182 1.41 6.42 2.82
C ALA A 182 0.44 7.27 3.64
N TRP A 183 0.96 8.29 4.30
CA TRP A 183 0.22 9.08 5.29
C TRP A 183 -0.29 10.37 4.67
N LEU A 184 -1.33 10.93 5.26
CA LEU A 184 -2.07 12.09 4.73
C LEU A 184 -1.20 13.36 4.61
N ASP A 185 -0.12 13.46 5.37
CA ASP A 185 0.86 14.56 5.31
C ASP A 185 1.91 14.41 4.19
N GLY A 186 1.97 13.26 3.50
CA GLY A 186 2.95 12.99 2.44
C GLY A 186 4.07 12.01 2.81
N HIS A 187 4.26 11.69 4.09
CA HIS A 187 5.34 10.76 4.44
C HIS A 187 4.93 9.31 4.15
N VAL A 188 5.93 8.44 3.99
CA VAL A 188 5.73 7.01 3.72
C VAL A 188 6.64 6.21 4.63
N SER A 189 6.06 5.26 5.36
CA SER A 189 6.75 4.40 6.32
C SER A 189 6.41 2.92 6.08
N ILE A 190 7.18 2.03 6.72
CA ILE A 190 6.78 0.64 6.87
C ILE A 190 6.20 0.51 8.26
N HIS A 191 5.00 -0.04 8.34
CA HIS A 191 4.32 -0.39 9.57
C HIS A 191 4.41 -1.91 9.76
N THR A 192 4.64 -2.36 10.99
CA THR A 192 4.83 -3.80 11.30
C THR A 192 3.83 -4.34 12.31
N ASP A 193 3.14 -3.45 13.02
CA ASP A 193 2.15 -3.85 14.00
C ASP A 193 0.86 -4.20 13.25
N SER A 194 0.45 -5.46 13.36
CA SER A 194 -0.69 -6.01 12.64
C SER A 194 -1.75 -6.40 13.65
N HIS A 195 -2.92 -5.80 13.54
CA HIS A 195 -4.07 -6.11 14.39
C HIS A 195 -5.05 -6.96 13.59
N ASN A 196 -5.16 -8.24 13.95
CA ASN A 196 -5.98 -9.18 13.19
C ASN A 196 -7.23 -9.60 13.97
N ASP A 197 -8.31 -8.85 13.77
CA ASP A 197 -9.62 -9.19 14.32
C ASP A 197 -10.45 -10.05 13.37
N CYS A 198 -9.85 -10.52 12.26
CA CYS A 198 -10.53 -11.26 11.22
C CYS A 198 -9.95 -12.67 11.06
N ASN A 199 -10.82 -13.66 10.86
CA ASN A 199 -10.42 -15.05 10.61
C ASN A 199 -9.88 -15.27 9.19
N ASP A 200 -9.31 -14.25 8.56
CA ASP A 200 -9.13 -14.20 7.11
C ASP A 200 -7.70 -13.81 6.70
N ALA A 201 -7.10 -14.68 5.88
CA ALA A 201 -5.76 -14.64 5.29
C ALA A 201 -4.53 -14.58 6.24
N VAL A 202 -3.51 -15.36 5.89
CA VAL A 202 -2.18 -15.31 6.50
C VAL A 202 -1.48 -14.05 6.00
N SER A 203 -0.92 -13.22 6.89
CA SER A 203 -0.19 -11.96 6.61
C SER A 203 -1.03 -10.72 6.23
N SER A 204 -2.26 -10.62 6.73
CA SER A 204 -3.03 -9.36 6.69
C SER A 204 -3.55 -8.92 8.05
N GLY A 205 -3.81 -7.63 8.18
CA GLY A 205 -4.37 -7.03 9.40
C GLY A 205 -4.70 -5.56 9.25
N PHE A 206 -5.30 -4.99 10.28
CA PHE A 206 -5.46 -3.55 10.45
C PHE A 206 -4.16 -2.91 10.97
N LEU A 207 -4.03 -1.60 10.75
CA LEU A 207 -2.90 -0.80 11.21
C LEU A 207 -2.97 -0.50 12.72
N SER A 208 -4.16 -0.50 13.31
CA SER A 208 -4.42 -0.21 14.72
C SER A 208 -5.60 -1.05 15.23
N GLU A 209 -5.77 -1.14 16.55
CA GLU A 209 -6.96 -1.78 17.17
C GLU A 209 -8.23 -0.92 17.02
N ASP A 210 -8.05 0.39 16.84
CA ASP A 210 -9.11 1.38 16.72
C ASP A 210 -8.96 2.22 15.45
N ASN A 211 -9.78 3.26 15.31
CA ASN A 211 -9.77 4.15 14.13
C ASN A 211 -8.61 5.17 14.14
N SER A 212 -7.70 5.17 15.13
CA SER A 212 -6.70 6.24 15.31
C SER A 212 -5.70 6.41 14.18
N LEU A 213 -5.40 5.35 13.42
CA LEU A 213 -4.55 5.43 12.23
C LEU A 213 -5.31 5.67 10.92
N TYR A 214 -6.63 5.82 10.99
CA TYR A 214 -7.51 5.96 9.83
C TYR A 214 -8.27 7.28 9.83
N ASP A 215 -8.71 7.77 10.99
CA ASP A 215 -9.45 9.02 11.14
C ASP A 215 -8.48 10.20 11.35
N PRO A 216 -8.44 11.19 10.46
CA PRO A 216 -7.52 12.33 10.60
C PRO A 216 -7.95 13.34 11.68
N ARG A 217 -9.14 13.18 12.28
CA ARG A 217 -9.69 14.10 13.30
C ARG A 217 -9.35 13.67 14.71
N SER A 218 -9.19 12.36 14.95
CA SER A 218 -8.94 11.77 16.25
C SER A 218 -7.49 11.29 16.36
N PHE A 219 -6.89 11.45 17.54
CA PHE A 219 -5.57 10.92 17.85
C PHE A 219 -5.57 10.40 19.28
N THR A 220 -5.32 9.10 19.43
CA THR A 220 -5.17 8.45 20.73
C THR A 220 -3.69 8.11 20.90
N LEU A 221 -3.05 8.63 21.95
CA LEU A 221 -1.70 8.21 22.33
C LEU A 221 -1.81 6.81 22.98
N HIS A 222 -1.36 5.78 22.26
CA HIS A 222 -1.14 4.44 22.80
C HIS A 222 0.33 4.27 23.17
#